data_AF-A0A8T3Y5A6-F1
#
_entry.id   AF-A0A8T3Y5A6-F1
#
_cell.length_a   1.000
_cell.length_b   1.000
_cell.length_c   1.000
_cell.angle_alpha   90.00
_cell.angle_beta   90.00
_cell.angle_gamma   90.00
#
_symmetry.space_group_name_H-M   'P 1'
#
loop_
_entity.id
_entity.type
_entity.pdbx_description
1 polymer ?
#
loop_
_entity_poly.entity_id
_entity_poly.type
_entity_poly.pdbx_seq_one_letter_code
_entity_poly.pdbx_strand_id
1 'polypeptide(L)'
;MVILLLAGAVSAQCEKAASGMAIDHSLKLCSQNYVFEEGLKVIADNVVVDCSGAVIQGMRKNGTFSGAGITVAGRTNVTLNKCHLVNWNQGINIADSVVVSVAKAHLIRNSMGIRLANSAGVRVQDSNDISIERTVRAVNSSGNWLQFENKKLVGEECLMNVCNAENGQPFVNLDLGVFEQVLIAVINGWLL
;
A
#
# COMPACT_ATOMS: atom_id res chain seq x y z
N MET A 1 -33.90 11.13 -41.85
CA MET A 1 -33.90 11.02 -40.37
C MET A 1 -32.46 10.84 -39.94
N VAL A 2 -31.82 11.89 -39.42
CA VAL A 2 -30.42 11.87 -38.99
C VAL A 2 -30.40 11.55 -37.51
N ILE A 3 -29.88 10.39 -37.13
CA ILE A 3 -29.70 9.99 -35.74
C ILE A 3 -28.34 10.56 -35.29
N LEU A 4 -28.38 11.65 -34.53
CA LEU A 4 -27.20 12.25 -33.92
C LEU A 4 -26.88 11.50 -32.61
N LEU A 5 -25.90 10.59 -32.66
CA LEU A 5 -25.37 9.90 -31.47
C LEU A 5 -24.48 10.88 -30.69
N LEU A 6 -25.04 11.54 -29.70
CA LEU A 6 -24.28 12.27 -28.68
C LEU A 6 -23.60 11.25 -27.76
N ALA A 7 -22.35 10.89 -28.09
CA ALA A 7 -21.48 10.19 -27.17
C ALA A 7 -21.13 11.16 -26.02
N GLY A 8 -21.81 11.01 -24.89
CA GLY A 8 -21.46 11.72 -23.66
C GLY A 8 -20.02 11.38 -23.27
N ALA A 9 -19.14 12.36 -23.26
CA ALA A 9 -17.83 12.21 -22.67
C ALA A 9 -18.00 11.96 -21.17
N VAL A 10 -17.94 10.70 -20.74
CA VAL A 10 -17.81 10.35 -19.33
C VAL A 10 -16.40 10.80 -18.94
N SER A 11 -16.24 12.06 -18.51
CA SER A 11 -15.03 12.44 -17.82
C SER A 11 -15.03 11.65 -16.52
N ALA A 12 -14.07 10.75 -16.32
CA ALA A 12 -13.78 10.20 -15.01
C ALA A 12 -13.36 11.38 -14.12
N GLN A 13 -14.36 12.01 -13.52
CA GLN A 13 -14.19 13.17 -12.68
C GLN A 13 -13.54 12.67 -11.39
N CYS A 14 -12.45 13.33 -11.00
CA CYS A 14 -11.82 13.00 -9.75
C CYS A 14 -12.71 13.42 -8.57
N GLU A 15 -12.58 12.71 -7.46
CA GLU A 15 -13.28 13.00 -6.21
C GLU A 15 -12.39 13.83 -5.28
N LYS A 16 -12.98 14.82 -4.64
CA LYS A 16 -12.28 15.60 -3.61
C LYS A 16 -12.28 14.79 -2.31
N ALA A 17 -11.10 14.54 -1.77
CA ALA A 17 -10.97 13.90 -0.46
C ALA A 17 -11.48 14.83 0.67
N ALA A 18 -12.04 14.22 1.72
CA ALA A 18 -12.45 14.90 2.95
C ALA A 18 -11.83 14.22 4.18
N SER A 19 -11.65 14.97 5.28
CA SER A 19 -11.13 14.44 6.53
C SER A 19 -12.03 13.32 7.05
N GLY A 20 -11.45 12.16 7.35
CA GLY A 20 -12.18 10.98 7.82
C GLY A 20 -13.04 10.28 6.77
N MET A 21 -12.93 10.64 5.48
CA MET A 21 -13.72 10.06 4.40
C MET A 21 -13.63 8.54 4.37
N ALA A 22 -14.80 7.90 4.33
CA ALA A 22 -14.93 6.47 4.12
C ALA A 22 -14.99 6.19 2.62
N ILE A 23 -14.13 5.29 2.15
CA ILE A 23 -14.02 4.88 0.75
C ILE A 23 -14.64 3.49 0.63
N ASP A 24 -15.81 3.43 0.01
CA ASP A 24 -16.61 2.22 -0.19
C ASP A 24 -16.66 1.76 -1.66
N HIS A 25 -16.00 2.48 -2.56
CA HIS A 25 -15.89 2.15 -3.98
C HIS A 25 -14.52 2.55 -4.54
N SER A 26 -14.20 2.02 -5.72
CA SER A 26 -13.00 2.46 -6.46
C SER A 26 -13.15 3.90 -6.90
N LEU A 27 -12.17 4.73 -6.62
CA LEU A 27 -12.20 6.15 -6.94
C LEU A 27 -10.84 6.68 -7.36
N LYS A 28 -10.87 7.85 -8.00
CA LYS A 28 -9.70 8.63 -8.35
C LYS A 28 -9.76 9.96 -7.60
N LEU A 29 -8.81 10.24 -6.72
CA LEU A 29 -8.77 11.52 -6.02
C LEU A 29 -8.27 12.63 -6.94
N CYS A 30 -8.71 13.85 -6.68
CA CYS A 30 -8.13 15.02 -7.35
C CYS A 30 -6.71 15.26 -6.86
N SER A 31 -5.78 15.54 -7.78
CA SER A 31 -4.39 15.85 -7.47
C SER A 31 -4.27 17.23 -6.80
N GLN A 32 -4.57 17.28 -5.51
CA GLN A 32 -4.55 18.48 -4.68
C GLN A 32 -3.86 18.21 -3.34
N ASN A 33 -3.64 19.27 -2.58
CA ASN A 33 -3.15 19.19 -1.21
C ASN A 33 -4.33 19.22 -0.24
N TYR A 34 -4.45 18.19 0.57
CA TYR A 34 -5.47 18.02 1.59
C TYR A 34 -4.82 18.04 2.97
N VAL A 35 -5.40 18.80 3.89
CA VAL A 35 -4.96 18.87 5.29
C VAL A 35 -6.08 18.33 6.16
N PHE A 36 -5.83 17.24 6.86
CA PHE A 36 -6.85 16.50 7.61
C PHE A 36 -6.49 16.31 9.08
N GLU A 37 -7.52 16.29 9.92
CA GLU A 37 -7.40 15.79 11.29
C GLU A 37 -7.48 14.26 11.34
N GLU A 38 -8.28 13.67 10.45
CA GLU A 38 -8.45 12.22 10.30
C GLU A 38 -8.14 11.79 8.86
N GLY A 39 -7.34 10.73 8.70
CA GLY A 39 -7.03 10.18 7.39
C GLY A 39 -8.21 9.43 6.74
N LEU A 40 -7.95 8.92 5.55
CA LEU A 40 -8.93 8.18 4.75
C LEU A 40 -9.11 6.76 5.29
N LYS A 41 -10.34 6.23 5.20
CA LYS A 41 -10.69 4.89 5.69
C LYS A 41 -11.25 4.07 4.54
N VAL A 42 -10.54 3.03 4.11
CA VAL A 42 -11.05 2.09 3.12
C VAL A 42 -11.96 1.09 3.83
N ILE A 43 -13.24 1.08 3.48
CA ILE A 43 -14.28 0.29 4.15
C ILE A 43 -14.93 -0.75 3.25
N ALA A 44 -14.42 -0.95 2.03
CA ALA A 44 -14.87 -1.97 1.09
C ALA A 44 -13.70 -2.81 0.55
N ASP A 45 -14.03 -4.01 0.07
CA ASP A 45 -13.11 -4.91 -0.63
C ASP A 45 -13.10 -4.61 -2.14
N ASN A 46 -12.08 -5.09 -2.85
CA ASN A 46 -11.99 -4.97 -4.31
C ASN A 46 -12.02 -3.50 -4.79
N VAL A 47 -11.40 -2.61 -4.03
CA VAL A 47 -11.37 -1.17 -4.35
C VAL A 47 -9.98 -0.71 -4.76
N VAL A 48 -9.96 0.20 -5.71
CA VAL A 48 -8.77 0.94 -6.15
C VAL A 48 -8.91 2.39 -5.72
N VAL A 49 -7.97 2.86 -4.91
CA VAL A 49 -7.82 4.26 -4.53
C VAL A 49 -6.63 4.84 -5.30
N ASP A 50 -6.91 5.49 -6.42
CA ASP A 50 -5.89 6.22 -7.18
C ASP A 50 -5.82 7.66 -6.67
N CYS A 51 -4.85 7.94 -5.82
CA CYS A 51 -4.64 9.28 -5.27
C CYS A 51 -4.21 10.30 -6.35
N SER A 52 -3.79 9.86 -7.54
CA SER A 52 -3.35 10.73 -8.64
C SER A 52 -2.26 11.73 -8.25
N GLY A 53 -1.41 11.42 -7.26
CA GLY A 53 -0.40 12.33 -6.74
C GLY A 53 -0.90 13.31 -5.67
N ALA A 54 -2.14 13.16 -5.19
CA ALA A 54 -2.69 13.96 -4.10
C ALA A 54 -1.80 13.86 -2.84
N VAL A 55 -1.62 15.01 -2.19
CA VAL A 55 -0.91 15.13 -0.91
C VAL A 55 -1.94 15.12 0.21
N ILE A 56 -1.90 14.09 1.05
CA ILE A 56 -2.75 13.94 2.22
C ILE A 56 -1.88 14.18 3.45
N GLN A 57 -2.02 15.37 4.02
CA GLN A 57 -1.22 15.84 5.13
C GLN A 57 -2.00 15.78 6.45
N GLY A 58 -1.42 15.14 7.45
CA GLY A 58 -1.95 15.11 8.81
C GLY A 58 -1.68 16.42 9.56
N MET A 59 -2.65 16.85 10.36
CA MET A 59 -2.47 17.92 11.32
C MET A 59 -1.76 17.40 12.58
N ARG A 60 -0.78 18.16 13.08
CA ARG A 60 -0.17 17.87 14.38
C ARG A 60 -1.11 18.36 15.48
N LYS A 61 -1.53 17.45 16.37
CA LYS A 61 -2.31 17.80 17.55
C LYS A 61 -1.38 17.80 18.77
N ASN A 62 -1.32 18.91 19.49
CA ASN A 62 -0.42 19.11 20.63
C ASN A 62 1.05 18.76 20.33
N GLY A 63 1.53 19.10 19.13
CA GLY A 63 2.91 18.81 18.71
C GLY A 63 3.19 17.34 18.36
N THR A 64 2.21 16.44 18.43
CA THR A 64 2.38 15.02 18.13
C THR A 64 1.73 14.63 16.80
N PHE A 65 2.30 13.61 16.14
CA PHE A 65 1.65 12.95 15.02
C PHE A 65 0.52 12.06 15.55
N SER A 66 -0.62 12.04 14.87
CA SER A 66 -1.77 11.20 15.27
C SER A 66 -2.36 10.46 14.09
N GLY A 67 -3.01 9.33 14.35
CA GLY A 67 -3.74 8.56 13.34
C GLY A 67 -2.91 7.99 12.20
N ALA A 68 -3.60 7.52 11.16
CA ALA A 68 -2.99 7.09 9.92
C ALA A 68 -3.52 7.91 8.75
N GLY A 69 -2.68 8.17 7.74
CA GLY A 69 -3.10 8.92 6.55
C GLY A 69 -4.09 8.14 5.69
N ILE A 70 -3.86 6.84 5.54
CA ILE A 70 -4.82 5.89 4.98
C ILE A 70 -4.89 4.66 5.88
N THR A 71 -6.10 4.23 6.23
CA THR A 71 -6.36 2.99 6.96
C THR A 71 -7.09 1.98 6.07
N VAL A 72 -6.57 0.76 6.02
CA VAL A 72 -7.22 -0.43 5.45
C VAL A 72 -7.36 -1.44 6.57
N ALA A 73 -8.59 -1.72 7.00
CA ALA A 73 -8.85 -2.57 8.17
C ALA A 73 -9.93 -3.61 7.86
N GLY A 74 -9.59 -4.90 8.00
CA GLY A 74 -10.51 -5.99 7.70
C GLY A 74 -10.90 -6.09 6.22
N ARG A 75 -9.97 -5.78 5.29
CA ARG A 75 -10.26 -5.72 3.84
C ARG A 75 -9.41 -6.66 3.01
N THR A 76 -9.94 -7.01 1.85
CA THR A 76 -9.31 -7.87 0.86
C THR A 76 -9.23 -7.19 -0.49
N ASN A 77 -8.12 -7.41 -1.21
CA ASN A 77 -7.95 -6.96 -2.59
C ASN A 77 -8.10 -5.43 -2.74
N VAL A 78 -7.37 -4.67 -1.91
CA VAL A 78 -7.36 -3.21 -1.95
C VAL A 78 -6.09 -2.72 -2.66
N THR A 79 -6.23 -1.77 -3.56
CA THR A 79 -5.09 -1.10 -4.21
C THR A 79 -5.03 0.36 -3.82
N LEU A 80 -3.90 0.80 -3.28
CA LEU A 80 -3.55 2.20 -3.03
C LEU A 80 -2.47 2.61 -4.01
N ASN A 81 -2.72 3.64 -4.82
CA ASN A 81 -1.82 4.04 -5.89
C ASN A 81 -1.54 5.55 -5.87
N LYS A 82 -0.26 5.93 -6.04
CA LYS A 82 0.19 7.32 -6.20
C LYS A 82 -0.21 8.26 -5.05
N CYS A 83 -0.19 7.77 -3.82
CA CYS A 83 -0.59 8.54 -2.64
C CYS A 83 0.62 9.20 -1.96
N HIS A 84 0.56 10.50 -1.71
CA HIS A 84 1.61 11.22 -0.97
C HIS A 84 1.12 11.51 0.45
N LEU A 85 1.68 10.82 1.45
CA LEU A 85 1.19 10.87 2.84
C LEU A 85 2.22 11.55 3.73
N VAL A 86 1.82 12.65 4.36
CA VAL A 86 2.72 13.58 5.04
C VAL A 86 2.31 13.83 6.49
N ASN A 87 3.25 13.80 7.43
CA ASN A 87 3.03 14.18 8.85
C ASN A 87 1.96 13.35 9.59
N TRP A 88 1.88 12.04 9.35
CA TRP A 88 1.02 11.13 10.10
C TRP A 88 1.79 10.32 11.15
N ASN A 89 1.10 9.73 12.12
CA ASN A 89 1.78 8.75 12.99
C ASN A 89 2.14 7.51 12.17
N GLN A 90 1.20 7.03 11.36
CA GLN A 90 1.42 6.00 10.35
C GLN A 90 1.04 6.57 8.99
N GLY A 91 1.91 6.53 8.00
CA GLY A 91 1.52 6.92 6.63
C GLY A 91 0.35 6.04 6.18
N ILE A 92 0.58 4.73 6.13
CA ILE A 92 -0.43 3.71 5.80
C ILE A 92 -0.54 2.72 6.96
N ASN A 93 -1.76 2.44 7.40
CA ASN A 93 -2.04 1.39 8.36
C ASN A 93 -2.89 0.29 7.70
N ILE A 94 -2.35 -0.92 7.64
CA ILE A 94 -3.02 -2.10 7.11
C ILE A 94 -3.17 -3.10 8.26
N ALA A 95 -4.41 -3.38 8.65
CA ALA A 95 -4.74 -4.25 9.77
C ALA A 95 -5.75 -5.32 9.36
N ASP A 96 -5.54 -6.56 9.80
CA ASP A 96 -6.45 -7.69 9.58
C ASP A 96 -6.87 -7.81 8.10
N SER A 97 -5.95 -7.56 7.17
CA SER A 97 -6.25 -7.42 5.74
C SER A 97 -5.34 -8.31 4.90
N VAL A 98 -5.84 -8.74 3.74
CA VAL A 98 -5.10 -9.64 2.84
C VAL A 98 -5.09 -9.13 1.41
N VAL A 99 -3.99 -9.37 0.70
CA VAL A 99 -3.86 -8.99 -0.72
C VAL A 99 -4.07 -7.47 -0.91
N VAL A 100 -3.23 -6.67 -0.25
CA VAL A 100 -3.26 -5.21 -0.40
C VAL A 100 -2.07 -4.76 -1.22
N SER A 101 -2.31 -4.01 -2.30
CA SER A 101 -1.24 -3.43 -3.12
C SER A 101 -1.05 -1.95 -2.78
N VAL A 102 0.18 -1.56 -2.47
CA VAL A 102 0.61 -0.17 -2.31
C VAL A 102 1.66 0.10 -3.38
N ALA A 103 1.33 0.96 -4.33
CA ALA A 103 2.22 1.29 -5.44
C ALA A 103 2.45 2.81 -5.52
N LYS A 104 3.69 3.20 -5.80
CA LYS A 104 4.05 4.60 -6.09
C LYS A 104 3.67 5.56 -4.96
N ALA A 105 3.73 5.08 -3.73
CA ALA A 105 3.46 5.91 -2.56
C ALA A 105 4.69 6.74 -2.18
N HIS A 106 4.46 7.97 -1.73
CA HIS A 106 5.50 8.82 -1.15
C HIS A 106 5.16 9.11 0.31
N LEU A 107 5.90 8.50 1.23
CA LEU A 107 5.67 8.56 2.68
C LEU A 107 6.68 9.52 3.30
N ILE A 108 6.22 10.68 3.75
CA ILE A 108 7.11 11.80 4.11
C ILE A 108 6.86 12.26 5.53
N ARG A 109 7.91 12.24 6.36
CA ARG A 109 7.86 12.74 7.75
C ARG A 109 6.71 12.18 8.59
N ASN A 110 6.29 10.95 8.29
CA ASN A 110 5.44 10.20 9.21
C ASN A 110 6.33 9.68 10.35
N SER A 111 5.79 9.39 11.54
CA SER A 111 6.56 8.65 12.54
C SER A 111 6.96 7.27 11.96
N MET A 112 5.99 6.60 11.34
CA MET A 112 6.15 5.34 10.63
C MET A 112 5.58 5.42 9.21
N GLY A 113 6.29 4.84 8.24
CA GLY A 113 5.81 4.78 6.85
C GLY A 113 4.59 3.88 6.72
N ILE A 114 4.78 2.58 6.91
CA ILE A 114 3.73 1.56 6.80
C ILE A 114 3.69 0.70 8.06
N ARG A 115 2.49 0.54 8.63
CA ARG A 115 2.21 -0.45 9.68
C ARG A 115 1.40 -1.60 9.09
N LEU A 116 1.87 -2.82 9.31
CA LEU A 116 1.16 -4.06 9.03
C LEU A 116 0.82 -4.75 10.36
N ALA A 117 -0.44 -5.09 10.57
CA ALA A 117 -0.89 -5.85 11.73
C ALA A 117 -1.79 -7.00 11.27
N ASN A 118 -1.47 -8.24 11.66
CA ASN A 118 -2.24 -9.44 11.29
C ASN A 118 -2.59 -9.50 9.78
N SER A 119 -1.65 -9.11 8.91
CA SER A 119 -1.91 -8.95 7.48
C SER A 119 -0.93 -9.77 6.64
N ALA A 120 -1.40 -10.24 5.48
CA ALA A 120 -0.64 -11.12 4.59
C ALA A 120 -0.86 -10.78 3.12
N GLY A 121 0.10 -11.11 2.26
CA GLY A 121 0.01 -10.82 0.83
C GLY A 121 -0.01 -9.32 0.50
N VAL A 122 0.45 -8.46 1.43
CA VAL A 122 0.62 -7.03 1.16
C VAL A 122 1.83 -6.84 0.26
N ARG A 123 1.67 -6.09 -0.83
CA ARG A 123 2.72 -5.77 -1.78
C ARG A 123 2.97 -4.27 -1.80
N VAL A 124 4.15 -3.84 -1.36
CA VAL A 124 4.62 -2.46 -1.44
C VAL A 124 5.69 -2.37 -2.50
N GLN A 125 5.46 -1.59 -3.56
CA GLN A 125 6.36 -1.50 -4.70
C GLN A 125 6.46 -0.07 -5.25
N ASP A 126 7.56 0.22 -5.95
CA ASP A 126 7.84 1.52 -6.59
C ASP A 126 7.60 2.71 -5.64
N SER A 127 7.78 2.51 -4.34
CA SER A 127 7.39 3.46 -3.31
C SER A 127 8.62 4.07 -2.65
N ASN A 128 8.48 5.29 -2.14
CA ASN A 128 9.53 6.05 -1.51
C ASN A 128 9.12 6.39 -0.07
N ASP A 129 10.04 6.22 0.87
CA ASP A 129 9.79 6.53 2.28
C ASP A 129 10.92 7.38 2.88
N ILE A 130 10.57 8.46 3.56
CA ILE A 130 11.46 9.26 4.41
C ILE A 130 10.77 9.54 5.75
N SER A 131 10.09 8.52 6.30
CA SER A 131 9.52 8.56 7.65
C SER A 131 10.63 8.64 8.71
N ILE A 132 10.28 9.20 9.87
CA ILE A 132 11.23 9.67 10.87
C ILE A 132 11.83 8.53 11.68
N GLU A 133 10.99 7.62 12.18
CA GLU A 133 11.44 6.56 13.07
C GLU A 133 11.70 5.26 12.30
N ARG A 134 10.69 4.80 11.53
CA ARG A 134 10.76 3.50 10.84
C ARG A 134 10.02 3.52 9.52
N THR A 135 10.52 2.79 8.53
CA THR A 135 9.86 2.65 7.22
C THR A 135 8.69 1.67 7.29
N VAL A 136 8.92 0.47 7.85
CA VAL A 136 7.86 -0.53 8.05
C VAL A 136 7.89 -1.02 9.49
N ARG A 137 6.71 -1.38 10.02
CA ARG A 137 6.58 -2.28 11.17
C ARG A 137 5.56 -3.35 10.85
N ALA A 138 5.99 -4.59 10.84
CA ALA A 138 5.12 -5.75 10.71
C ALA A 138 4.89 -6.39 12.09
N VAL A 139 3.63 -6.59 12.48
CA VAL A 139 3.23 -7.26 13.72
C VAL A 139 2.32 -8.42 13.33
N ASN A 140 2.72 -9.65 13.68
CA ASN A 140 2.00 -10.87 13.30
C ASN A 140 1.62 -10.90 11.81
N SER A 141 2.50 -10.39 10.96
CA SER A 141 2.24 -10.20 9.53
C SER A 141 3.37 -10.88 8.75
N SER A 142 3.01 -11.80 7.87
CA SER A 142 3.92 -12.65 7.10
C SER A 142 3.51 -12.74 5.65
N GLY A 143 4.42 -13.21 4.79
CA GLY A 143 4.13 -13.37 3.37
C GLY A 143 3.80 -12.05 2.68
N ASN A 144 4.41 -10.94 3.11
CA ASN A 144 4.31 -9.64 2.46
C ASN A 144 5.56 -9.40 1.60
N TRP A 145 5.41 -8.57 0.56
CA TRP A 145 6.49 -8.19 -0.34
C TRP A 145 6.73 -6.68 -0.22
N LEU A 146 7.91 -6.30 0.26
CA LEU A 146 8.21 -4.95 0.69
C LEU A 146 9.45 -4.42 -0.03
N GLN A 147 9.23 -3.46 -0.93
CA GLN A 147 10.29 -2.83 -1.70
C GLN A 147 10.09 -1.32 -1.73
N PHE A 148 11.18 -0.60 -1.46
CA PHE A 148 11.24 0.85 -1.56
C PHE A 148 12.39 1.23 -2.50
N GLU A 149 12.20 2.26 -3.32
CA GLU A 149 13.20 2.66 -4.32
C GLU A 149 14.37 3.40 -3.67
N ASN A 150 14.10 4.17 -2.61
CA ASN A 150 15.08 5.06 -2.00
C ASN A 150 15.84 4.47 -0.80
N LYS A 151 15.56 3.21 -0.43
CA LYS A 151 16.25 2.54 0.69
C LYS A 151 16.04 1.03 0.68
N LYS A 152 16.97 0.33 1.34
CA LYS A 152 16.79 -1.09 1.68
C LYS A 152 16.15 -1.23 3.06
N LEU A 153 15.20 -2.15 3.17
CA LEU A 153 14.63 -2.58 4.44
C LEU A 153 15.55 -3.57 5.12
N VAL A 154 15.75 -3.40 6.42
CA VAL A 154 16.50 -4.30 7.28
C VAL A 154 15.78 -4.41 8.62
N GLY A 155 15.73 -5.60 9.21
CA GLY A 155 15.09 -5.80 10.51
C GLY A 155 14.21 -7.04 10.57
N GLU A 156 13.52 -7.18 11.69
CA GLU A 156 12.64 -8.33 11.99
C GLU A 156 11.49 -8.47 11.00
N GLU A 157 11.01 -7.35 10.43
CA GLU A 157 9.99 -7.38 9.39
C GLU A 157 10.41 -8.24 8.19
N CYS A 158 11.70 -8.38 7.91
CA CYS A 158 12.20 -9.17 6.79
C CYS A 158 12.41 -10.65 7.11
N LEU A 159 12.20 -11.09 8.36
CA LEU A 159 12.31 -12.51 8.73
C LEU A 159 11.14 -13.33 8.19
N MET A 160 9.94 -12.72 8.16
CA MET A 160 8.70 -13.38 7.73
C MET A 160 8.12 -12.78 6.43
N ASN A 161 8.84 -11.85 5.80
CA ASN A 161 8.40 -11.13 4.61
C ASN A 161 9.56 -11.01 3.62
N VAL A 162 9.22 -10.90 2.33
CA VAL A 162 10.19 -10.71 1.26
C VAL A 162 10.53 -9.22 1.18
N CYS A 163 11.74 -8.84 1.60
CA CYS A 163 12.22 -7.48 1.53
C CYS A 163 13.24 -7.30 0.40
N ASN A 164 13.21 -6.13 -0.25
CA ASN A 164 14.24 -5.71 -1.22
C ASN A 164 14.45 -6.64 -2.42
N ALA A 165 13.46 -7.49 -2.73
CA ALA A 165 13.55 -8.32 -3.92
C ALA A 165 13.56 -7.45 -5.18
N GLU A 166 14.34 -7.86 -6.17
CA GLU A 166 14.41 -7.17 -7.45
C GLU A 166 13.11 -7.31 -8.23
N ASN A 167 12.81 -6.31 -9.07
CA ASN A 167 11.62 -6.31 -9.91
C ASN A 167 11.63 -7.54 -10.84
N GLY A 168 10.55 -8.33 -10.80
CA GLY A 168 10.40 -9.54 -11.61
C GLY A 168 10.75 -10.86 -10.92
N GLN A 169 11.20 -10.84 -9.67
CA GLN A 169 11.33 -12.08 -8.88
C GLN A 169 9.93 -12.62 -8.53
N PRO A 170 9.59 -13.87 -8.91
CA PRO A 170 8.30 -14.45 -8.59
C PRO A 170 8.12 -14.58 -7.08
N PHE A 171 6.86 -14.55 -6.65
CA PHE A 171 6.47 -14.76 -5.27
C PHE A 171 6.75 -16.21 -4.90
N VAL A 172 7.96 -16.53 -4.43
CA VAL A 172 8.24 -17.85 -3.89
C VAL A 172 7.59 -17.89 -2.51
N ASN A 173 6.42 -18.51 -2.44
CA ASN A 173 5.77 -18.81 -1.17
C ASN A 173 6.74 -19.71 -0.39
N LEU A 174 7.40 -19.17 0.64
CA LEU A 174 8.44 -19.89 1.38
C LEU A 174 7.89 -21.13 2.12
N ASP A 175 6.57 -21.33 2.17
CA ASP A 175 5.92 -22.57 2.65
C ASP A 175 5.79 -23.68 1.58
N LEU A 176 6.22 -23.44 0.33
CA LEU A 176 6.33 -24.47 -0.73
C LEU A 176 7.76 -24.57 -1.30
N GLY A 177 8.67 -23.70 -0.86
CA GLY A 177 10.01 -23.53 -1.43
C GLY A 177 10.97 -24.72 -1.29
N VAL A 178 10.66 -25.71 -0.46
CA VAL A 178 11.44 -26.95 -0.39
C VAL A 178 11.06 -27.92 -1.51
N PHE A 179 9.81 -27.90 -1.98
CA PHE A 179 9.36 -28.85 -3.01
C PHE A 179 9.70 -28.38 -4.43
N GLU A 180 9.60 -27.09 -4.75
CA GLU A 180 9.91 -26.62 -6.11
C GLU A 180 11.40 -26.68 -6.45
N GLN A 181 12.30 -26.36 -5.51
CA GLN A 181 13.74 -26.49 -5.79
C GLN A 181 14.17 -27.95 -5.91
N VAL A 182 13.56 -28.86 -5.14
CA VAL A 182 13.80 -30.30 -5.30
C VAL A 182 13.21 -30.81 -6.61
N LEU A 183 12.02 -30.36 -7.02
CA LEU A 183 11.41 -30.78 -8.28
C LEU A 183 12.21 -30.28 -9.50
N ILE A 184 12.71 -29.05 -9.47
CA ILE A 184 13.58 -28.49 -10.53
C ILE A 184 14.94 -29.21 -10.55
N ALA A 185 15.52 -29.54 -9.38
CA ALA A 185 16.78 -30.30 -9.31
C ALA A 185 16.62 -31.76 -9.79
N VAL A 186 15.48 -32.40 -9.52
CA VAL A 186 15.14 -33.75 -10.00
C VAL A 186 14.84 -33.76 -11.50
N ILE A 187 14.06 -32.78 -12.01
CA ILE A 187 13.76 -32.67 -13.45
C ILE A 187 15.03 -32.41 -14.27
N ASN A 188 15.96 -31.61 -13.75
CA ASN A 188 17.19 -31.28 -14.45
C ASN A 188 18.32 -32.32 -14.25
N GLY A 189 18.10 -33.37 -13.45
CA GLY A 189 19.09 -34.44 -13.23
C GLY A 189 20.30 -34.06 -12.37
N TRP A 190 20.18 -33.06 -11.49
CA TRP A 190 21.26 -32.61 -10.60
C TRP A 190 21.35 -33.43 -9.31
N LEU A 191 20.37 -34.30 -9.07
CA LEU A 191 20.29 -35.24 -7.95
C LEU A 191 20.12 -36.67 -8.49
N LEU A 192 21.16 -37.16 -9.16
CA LEU A 192 21.47 -38.58 -9.32
C LEU A 192 22.98 -38.78 -9.15
#